data_AF-A0A2U1NET0-F1
#
_entry.id   AF-A0A2U1NET0-F1
#
_cell.length_a   1.000
_cell.length_b   1.000
_cell.length_c   1.000
_cell.angle_alpha   90.00
_cell.angle_beta   90.00
_cell.angle_gamma   90.00
#
_symmetry.space_group_name_H-M   'P 1'
#
loop_
_entity.id
_entity.type
_entity.pdbx_description
1 polymer ?
#
loop_
_entity_poly.entity_id
_entity_poly.type
_entity_poly.pdbx_seq_one_letter_code
_entity_poly.pdbx_strand_id
1 'polypeptide(L)'
;MIFGKRFRIKISIFMPEWEGVCLSYKDLKKLLNQIDPAKRDEGFRQFLKNEVEKMNDFFSRKEEEYRERFQELKDEIAELCSGEDATQVIMDLLQFHNQLVLLLHYHVLNCDGFLKIIKKYRKKTGRVFSLSFMQGDNQQLVFIKKNSIDNLLAECGETLRQLVHTQRSSD
;
A
#
# COMPACT_ATOMS: atom_id res chain seq x y z
N MET A 1 12.07 -13.73 17.51
CA MET A 1 11.08 -13.74 16.40
C MET A 1 11.60 -12.84 15.27
N ILE A 2 11.80 -13.41 14.09
CA ILE A 2 12.54 -12.80 12.96
C ILE A 2 11.70 -11.73 12.22
N PHE A 3 10.37 -11.87 12.21
CA PHE A 3 9.48 -11.01 11.43
C PHE A 3 9.59 -9.52 11.75
N GLY A 4 9.47 -9.10 13.01
CA GLY A 4 9.48 -7.67 13.36
C GLY A 4 10.79 -6.96 12.97
N LYS A 5 11.93 -7.67 13.00
CA LYS A 5 13.21 -7.16 12.49
C LYS A 5 13.16 -7.03 10.97
N ARG A 6 12.73 -8.08 10.26
CA ARG A 6 12.60 -8.07 8.79
C ARG A 6 11.61 -7.00 8.29
N PHE A 7 10.48 -6.82 8.98
CA PHE A 7 9.46 -5.82 8.65
C PHE A 7 10.07 -4.41 8.64
N ARG A 8 10.75 -4.04 9.73
CA ARG A 8 11.45 -2.75 9.83
C ARG A 8 12.54 -2.58 8.78
N ILE A 9 13.38 -3.60 8.60
CA ILE A 9 14.48 -3.54 7.62
C ILE A 9 13.93 -3.33 6.21
N LYS A 10 12.85 -4.03 5.84
CA LYS A 10 12.20 -3.83 4.54
C LYS A 10 11.68 -2.41 4.36
N ILE A 11 11.03 -1.84 5.37
CA ILE A 11 10.55 -0.44 5.30
C ILE A 11 11.72 0.51 5.10
N SER A 12 12.76 0.41 5.94
CA SER A 12 13.92 1.29 5.89
C SER A 12 14.70 1.22 4.58
N ILE A 13 14.72 0.06 3.91
CA ILE A 13 15.43 -0.12 2.63
C ILE A 13 14.56 0.32 1.45
N PHE A 14 13.30 -0.12 1.38
CA PHE A 14 12.47 0.07 0.19
C PHE A 14 11.69 1.37 0.20
N MET A 15 11.26 1.85 1.37
CA MET A 15 10.32 2.98 1.51
C MET A 15 10.64 3.83 2.75
N PRO A 16 11.88 4.37 2.88
CA PRO A 16 12.29 5.11 4.06
C PRO A 16 11.39 6.31 4.36
N GLU A 17 10.92 7.00 3.32
CA GLU A 17 10.02 8.16 3.42
C GLU A 17 8.65 7.81 3.99
N TRP A 18 8.23 6.54 3.86
CA TRP A 18 6.91 6.08 4.31
C TRP A 18 6.97 5.32 5.64
N GLU A 19 8.10 5.35 6.35
CA GLU A 19 8.24 4.61 7.62
C GLU A 19 7.21 5.06 8.67
N GLY A 20 6.96 6.37 8.78
CA GLY A 20 6.02 6.93 9.76
C GLY A 20 4.55 6.54 9.53
N VAL A 21 4.18 6.23 8.28
CA VAL A 21 2.81 5.85 7.90
C VAL A 21 2.61 4.34 7.87
N CYS A 22 3.68 3.55 7.99
CA CYS A 22 3.58 2.10 8.14
C CYS A 22 3.05 1.68 9.52
N LEU A 23 2.62 0.43 9.60
CA LEU A 23 2.18 -0.21 10.84
C LEU A 23 3.31 -0.21 11.89
N SER A 24 3.04 0.37 13.06
CA SER A 24 3.92 0.42 14.22
C SER A 24 3.97 -0.94 14.93
N TYR A 25 4.45 -1.96 14.22
CA TYR A 25 4.42 -3.36 14.66
C TYR A 25 5.15 -3.58 15.99
N LYS A 26 6.22 -2.80 16.24
CA LYS A 26 6.98 -2.87 17.50
C LYS A 26 6.12 -2.43 18.68
N ASP A 27 5.39 -1.33 18.56
CA ASP A 27 4.63 -0.74 19.66
C ASP A 27 3.32 -1.51 19.89
N LEU A 28 2.65 -1.93 18.82
CA LEU A 28 1.55 -2.90 18.90
C LEU A 28 1.97 -4.18 19.63
N LYS A 29 3.17 -4.70 19.37
CA LYS A 29 3.69 -5.88 20.06
C LYS A 29 3.97 -5.60 21.54
N LYS A 30 4.47 -4.41 21.89
CA LYS A 30 4.69 -4.02 23.30
C LYS A 30 3.36 -3.94 24.04
N LEU A 31 2.37 -3.25 23.49
CA LEU A 31 1.02 -3.16 24.05
C LEU A 31 0.44 -4.55 24.24
N LEU A 32 0.52 -5.39 23.21
CA LEU A 32 0.05 -6.77 23.29
C LEU A 32 0.74 -7.56 24.40
N ASN A 33 2.04 -7.38 24.61
CA ASN A 33 2.77 -8.05 25.69
C ASN A 33 2.33 -7.59 27.09
N GLN A 34 1.81 -6.38 27.23
CA GLN A 34 1.29 -5.83 28.49
C GLN A 34 -0.17 -6.22 28.77
N ILE A 35 -0.90 -6.72 27.77
CA ILE A 35 -2.29 -7.20 27.98
C ILE A 35 -2.28 -8.35 28.98
N ASP A 36 -2.98 -8.13 30.10
CA ASP A 36 -3.41 -9.15 31.03
C ASP A 36 -4.59 -9.92 30.40
N PRO A 37 -4.53 -11.25 30.26
CA PRO A 37 -5.61 -12.07 29.71
C PRO A 37 -6.96 -11.89 30.41
N ALA A 38 -6.98 -11.43 31.66
CA ALA A 38 -8.19 -11.16 32.45
C ALA A 38 -8.74 -9.74 32.27
N LYS A 39 -7.96 -8.79 31.74
CA LYS A 39 -8.39 -7.38 31.57
C LYS A 39 -8.96 -7.10 30.19
N ARG A 40 -9.53 -5.89 30.04
CA ARG A 40 -9.96 -5.35 28.74
C ARG A 40 -8.74 -5.00 27.91
N ASP A 41 -8.80 -5.31 26.63
CA ASP A 41 -7.78 -5.07 25.61
C ASP A 41 -8.02 -3.77 24.83
N GLU A 42 -8.79 -2.85 25.42
CA GLU A 42 -9.30 -1.63 24.79
C GLU A 42 -8.18 -0.73 24.26
N GLY A 43 -7.11 -0.53 25.04
CA GLY A 43 -5.95 0.25 24.59
C GLY A 43 -5.25 -0.35 23.36
N PHE A 44 -5.17 -1.68 23.26
CA PHE A 44 -4.63 -2.34 22.07
C PHE A 44 -5.56 -2.19 20.86
N ARG A 45 -6.88 -2.36 21.08
CA ARG A 45 -7.89 -2.19 20.02
C ARG A 45 -7.89 -0.77 19.47
N GLN A 46 -7.89 0.23 20.34
CA GLN A 46 -7.86 1.63 19.95
C GLN A 46 -6.57 1.96 19.20
N PHE A 47 -5.41 1.53 19.70
CA PHE A 47 -4.16 1.76 19.01
C PHE A 47 -4.12 1.09 17.63
N LEU A 48 -4.60 -0.15 17.51
CA LEU A 48 -4.67 -0.84 16.23
C LEU A 48 -5.65 -0.17 15.26
N LYS A 49 -6.77 0.36 15.77
CA LYS A 49 -7.73 1.13 14.98
C LYS A 49 -7.06 2.36 14.37
N ASN A 50 -6.40 3.18 15.20
CA ASN A 50 -5.70 4.38 14.74
C ASN A 50 -4.61 4.06 13.69
N GLU A 51 -3.88 2.95 13.89
CA GLU A 51 -2.88 2.52 12.90
C GLU A 51 -3.50 2.09 11.57
N VAL A 52 -4.67 1.44 11.60
CA VAL A 52 -5.41 1.08 10.37
C VAL A 52 -5.95 2.32 9.66
N GLU A 53 -6.52 3.28 10.39
CA GLU A 53 -6.98 4.56 9.84
C GLU A 53 -5.84 5.31 9.16
N LYS A 54 -4.70 5.47 9.86
CA LYS A 54 -3.49 6.07 9.29
C LYS A 54 -3.05 5.40 7.98
N MET A 55 -3.02 4.07 7.95
CA MET A 55 -2.61 3.33 6.75
C MET A 55 -3.62 3.49 5.60
N ASN A 56 -4.92 3.51 5.89
CA ASN A 56 -5.97 3.78 4.91
C ASN A 56 -5.84 5.20 4.34
N ASP A 57 -5.72 6.21 5.19
CA ASP A 57 -5.61 7.61 4.79
C ASP A 57 -4.39 7.85 3.89
N PHE A 58 -3.26 7.21 4.21
CA PHE A 58 -2.08 7.27 3.37
C PHE A 58 -2.31 6.57 2.02
N PHE A 59 -2.83 5.34 2.05
CA PHE A 59 -3.02 4.54 0.84
C PHE A 59 -4.01 5.21 -0.12
N SER A 60 -5.17 5.66 0.36
CA SER A 60 -6.19 6.31 -0.46
C SER A 60 -5.70 7.60 -1.10
N ARG A 61 -4.96 8.44 -0.35
CA ARG A 61 -4.36 9.66 -0.91
C ARG A 61 -3.35 9.35 -2.00
N LYS A 62 -2.45 8.38 -1.78
CA LYS A 62 -1.47 7.99 -2.80
C LYS A 62 -2.10 7.37 -4.03
N GLU A 63 -3.16 6.61 -3.83
CA GLU A 63 -3.90 6.00 -4.92
C GLU A 63 -4.63 7.04 -5.80
N GLU A 64 -5.16 8.10 -5.19
CA GLU A 64 -5.74 9.25 -5.91
C GLU A 64 -4.67 10.04 -6.66
N GLU A 65 -3.55 10.40 -6.00
CA GLU A 65 -2.39 11.06 -6.62
C GLU A 65 -1.89 10.28 -7.85
N TYR A 66 -1.82 8.95 -7.75
CA TYR A 66 -1.38 8.11 -8.85
C TYR A 66 -2.41 7.99 -9.98
N ARG A 67 -3.71 8.05 -9.68
CA ARG A 67 -4.75 8.12 -10.72
C ARG A 67 -4.65 9.41 -11.52
N GLU A 68 -4.50 10.53 -10.83
CA GLU A 68 -4.34 11.84 -11.45
C GLU A 68 -3.08 11.87 -12.32
N ARG A 69 -1.93 11.46 -11.77
CA ARG A 69 -0.67 11.41 -12.53
C ARG A 69 -0.75 10.49 -13.75
N PHE A 70 -1.43 9.35 -13.64
CA PHE A 70 -1.57 8.47 -14.79
C PHE A 70 -2.46 9.06 -15.88
N GLN A 71 -3.49 9.83 -15.49
CA GLN A 71 -4.34 10.52 -16.44
C GLN A 71 -3.55 11.60 -17.18
N GLU A 72 -2.74 12.41 -16.48
CA GLU A 72 -1.84 13.39 -17.10
C GLU A 72 -0.91 12.73 -18.14
N LEU A 73 -0.29 11.60 -17.79
CA LEU A 73 0.56 10.85 -18.71
C LEU A 73 -0.21 10.33 -19.93
N LYS A 74 -1.47 9.91 -19.78
CA LYS A 74 -2.29 9.49 -20.92
C LYS A 74 -2.64 10.66 -21.83
N ASP A 75 -2.90 11.83 -21.26
CA ASP A 75 -3.18 13.05 -22.02
C ASP A 75 -1.94 13.48 -22.80
N GLU A 76 -0.75 13.47 -22.17
CA GLU A 76 0.54 13.69 -22.84
C GLU A 76 0.75 12.72 -24.03
N ILE A 77 0.42 11.43 -23.85
CA ILE A 77 0.51 10.43 -24.94
C ILE A 77 -0.48 10.72 -26.08
N ALA A 78 -1.69 11.18 -25.76
CA ALA A 78 -2.71 11.48 -26.75
C ALA A 78 -2.36 12.71 -27.60
N GLU A 79 -1.56 13.62 -27.06
CA GLU A 79 -1.06 14.81 -27.76
C GLU A 79 0.16 14.55 -28.65
N LEU A 80 0.83 13.40 -28.49
CA LEU A 80 1.98 13.03 -29.33
C LEU A 80 1.57 12.89 -30.81
N CYS A 81 2.25 13.64 -31.68
CA CYS A 81 2.09 13.50 -33.11
C CYS A 81 2.73 12.21 -33.64
N SER A 82 2.24 11.71 -34.78
CA SER A 82 2.86 10.53 -35.43
C SER A 82 4.33 10.80 -35.78
N GLY A 83 5.24 10.00 -35.24
CA GLY A 83 6.69 10.14 -35.45
C GLY A 83 7.41 11.09 -34.48
N GLU A 84 6.70 11.62 -33.48
CA GLU A 84 7.31 12.38 -32.39
C GLU A 84 8.06 11.44 -31.42
N ASP A 85 9.18 11.93 -30.88
CA ASP A 85 10.00 11.17 -29.94
C ASP A 85 9.25 10.97 -28.61
N ALA A 86 8.76 9.75 -28.38
CA ALA A 86 8.04 9.39 -27.16
C ALA A 86 8.97 8.98 -26.01
N THR A 87 10.29 9.10 -26.16
CA THR A 87 11.28 8.60 -25.17
C THR A 87 11.03 9.18 -23.78
N GLN A 88 10.77 10.48 -23.67
CA GLN A 88 10.54 11.14 -22.39
C GLN A 88 9.28 10.59 -21.70
N VAL A 89 8.16 10.50 -22.43
CA VAL A 89 6.90 9.97 -21.92
C VAL A 89 7.01 8.49 -21.53
N ILE A 90 7.79 7.69 -22.28
CA ILE A 90 8.12 6.29 -21.93
C ILE A 90 8.90 6.24 -20.60
N MET A 91 9.90 7.11 -20.43
CA MET A 91 10.68 7.18 -19.19
C MET A 91 9.78 7.55 -18.01
N ASP A 92 8.88 8.51 -18.18
CA ASP A 92 7.97 8.97 -17.13
C ASP A 92 6.93 7.88 -16.77
N LEU A 93 6.41 7.14 -17.74
CA LEU A 93 5.58 5.95 -17.49
C LEU A 93 6.33 4.84 -16.74
N LEU A 94 7.61 4.59 -17.06
CA LEU A 94 8.41 3.58 -16.34
C LEU A 94 8.68 4.01 -14.89
N GLN A 95 8.96 5.29 -14.66
CA GLN A 95 9.10 5.84 -13.31
C GLN A 95 7.78 5.73 -12.54
N PHE A 96 6.67 6.07 -13.17
CA PHE A 96 5.33 5.93 -12.60
C PHE A 96 4.98 4.47 -12.26
N HIS A 97 5.30 3.51 -13.15
CA HIS A 97 5.15 2.08 -12.87
C HIS A 97 5.94 1.67 -11.61
N ASN A 98 7.17 2.15 -11.44
CA ASN A 98 7.97 1.87 -10.25
C ASN A 98 7.32 2.45 -8.97
N GLN A 99 6.70 3.63 -9.06
CA GLN A 99 5.95 4.24 -7.95
C GLN A 99 4.71 3.42 -7.58
N LEU A 100 3.98 2.87 -8.56
CA LEU A 100 2.87 1.94 -8.33
C LEU A 100 3.34 0.65 -7.63
N VAL A 101 4.45 0.07 -8.10
CA VAL A 101 5.06 -1.12 -7.49
C VAL A 101 5.49 -0.84 -6.04
N LEU A 102 6.00 0.36 -5.74
CA LEU A 102 6.36 0.74 -4.39
C LEU A 102 5.14 0.80 -3.45
N LEU A 103 4.02 1.36 -3.92
CA LEU A 103 2.77 1.40 -3.16
C LEU A 103 2.15 0.00 -2.98
N LEU A 104 2.28 -0.89 -3.96
CA LEU A 104 1.91 -2.30 -3.82
C LEU A 104 2.76 -2.99 -2.73
N HIS A 105 4.07 -2.74 -2.69
CA HIS A 105 4.94 -3.27 -1.64
C HIS A 105 4.53 -2.75 -0.24
N TYR A 106 4.22 -1.45 -0.13
CA TYR A 106 3.68 -0.86 1.09
C TYR A 106 2.41 -1.60 1.55
N HIS A 107 1.45 -1.80 0.64
CA HIS A 107 0.20 -2.52 0.91
C HIS A 107 0.46 -3.95 1.43
N VAL A 108 1.22 -4.75 0.67
CA VAL A 108 1.49 -6.16 1.01
C VAL A 108 2.19 -6.26 2.36
N LEU A 109 3.17 -5.40 2.61
CA LEU A 109 3.95 -5.44 3.84
C LEU A 109 3.06 -5.10 5.05
N ASN A 110 2.28 -4.03 4.99
CA ASN A 110 1.38 -3.61 6.06
C ASN A 110 0.26 -4.62 6.31
N CYS A 111 -0.31 -5.22 5.26
CA CYS A 111 -1.27 -6.33 5.37
C CYS A 111 -0.68 -7.54 6.09
N ASP A 112 0.54 -7.97 5.76
CA ASP A 112 1.20 -9.07 6.48
C ASP A 112 1.47 -8.68 7.94
N GLY A 113 1.93 -7.45 8.19
CA GLY A 113 2.11 -6.89 9.53
C GLY A 113 0.83 -6.97 10.37
N PHE A 114 -0.29 -6.55 9.79
CA PHE A 114 -1.61 -6.58 10.40
C PHE A 114 -2.05 -8.01 10.72
N LEU A 115 -2.02 -8.91 9.74
CA LEU A 115 -2.41 -10.31 9.95
C LEU A 115 -1.55 -10.98 11.02
N LYS A 116 -0.25 -10.66 11.07
CA LYS A 116 0.64 -11.18 12.12
C LYS A 116 0.34 -10.62 13.50
N ILE A 117 -0.07 -9.35 13.63
CA ILE A 117 -0.44 -8.81 14.94
C ILE A 117 -1.77 -9.41 15.42
N ILE A 118 -2.75 -9.58 14.53
CA ILE A 118 -4.02 -10.26 14.85
C ILE A 118 -3.78 -11.71 15.27
N LYS A 119 -2.96 -12.46 14.51
CA LYS A 119 -2.59 -13.83 14.86
C LYS A 119 -1.88 -13.90 16.21
N LYS A 120 -1.03 -12.91 16.53
CA LYS A 120 -0.35 -12.83 17.82
C LYS A 120 -1.33 -12.54 18.95
N TYR A 121 -2.28 -11.62 18.74
CA TYR A 121 -3.33 -11.32 19.70
C TYR A 121 -4.12 -12.58 20.07
N ARG A 122 -4.62 -13.30 19.07
CA ARG A 122 -5.39 -14.54 19.27
C ARG A 122 -4.62 -15.59 20.07
N LYS A 123 -3.32 -15.73 19.79
CA LYS A 123 -2.44 -16.65 20.53
C LYS A 123 -2.24 -16.26 21.99
N LYS A 124 -2.24 -14.96 22.31
CA LYS A 124 -1.96 -14.47 23.66
C LYS A 124 -3.21 -14.47 24.55
N THR A 125 -4.35 -14.05 23.99
CA THR A 125 -5.58 -13.86 24.77
C THR A 125 -6.54 -15.04 24.67
N GLY A 126 -6.36 -15.94 23.69
CA GLY A 126 -7.31 -17.01 23.38
C GLY A 126 -8.61 -16.51 22.73
N ARG A 127 -8.79 -15.19 22.57
CA ARG A 127 -10.02 -14.58 22.06
C ARG A 127 -9.93 -14.37 20.55
N VAL A 128 -11.06 -14.51 19.86
CA VAL A 128 -11.20 -14.05 18.48
C VAL A 128 -11.13 -12.52 18.47
N PHE A 129 -10.39 -11.97 17.52
CA PHE A 129 -10.37 -10.54 17.31
C PHE A 129 -11.47 -10.17 16.34
N SER A 130 -12.61 -9.70 16.85
CA SER A 130 -13.65 -9.16 15.98
C SER A 130 -13.16 -7.90 15.30
N LEU A 131 -13.27 -7.81 13.98
CA LEU A 131 -13.03 -6.59 13.22
C LEU A 131 -14.25 -5.66 13.24
N SER A 132 -15.32 -6.02 13.95
CA SER A 132 -16.55 -5.21 14.01
C SER A 132 -16.36 -3.81 14.58
N PHE A 133 -15.35 -3.58 15.42
CA PHE A 133 -15.01 -2.23 15.89
C PHE A 133 -14.37 -1.35 14.80
N MET A 134 -14.01 -1.94 13.65
CA MET A 134 -13.57 -1.27 12.42
C MET A 134 -14.72 -1.15 11.40
N GLN A 135 -15.96 -1.55 11.73
CA GLN A 135 -17.10 -1.51 10.80
C GLN A 135 -17.88 -0.18 10.87
N GLY A 136 -17.24 0.89 11.37
CA GLY A 136 -17.90 2.17 11.60
C GLY A 136 -18.30 2.93 10.35
N ASP A 137 -17.61 2.74 9.23
CA ASP A 137 -17.96 3.33 7.93
C ASP A 137 -17.38 2.44 6.83
N ASN A 138 -18.04 2.36 5.68
CA ASN A 138 -17.70 1.51 4.51
C ASN A 138 -16.28 1.71 3.91
N GLN A 139 -15.41 2.48 4.56
CA GLN A 139 -14.06 2.90 4.14
C GLN A 139 -12.90 2.21 4.91
N GLN A 140 -13.14 1.48 6.00
CA GLN A 140 -12.05 1.18 6.95
C GLN A 140 -11.14 -0.02 6.57
N LEU A 141 -11.40 -0.70 5.44
CA LEU A 141 -10.52 -1.76 4.91
C LEU A 141 -10.14 -1.51 3.43
N VAL A 142 -10.06 -0.25 3.00
CA VAL A 142 -9.60 0.10 1.65
C VAL A 142 -8.20 -0.47 1.41
N PHE A 143 -7.30 -0.39 2.41
CA PHE A 143 -5.99 -1.03 2.33
C PHE A 143 -6.05 -2.57 2.27
N ILE A 144 -7.18 -3.24 2.45
CA ILE A 144 -7.32 -4.70 2.28
C ILE A 144 -7.96 -5.03 0.93
N LYS A 145 -8.70 -4.10 0.33
CA LYS A 145 -9.26 -4.25 -1.02
C LYS A 145 -8.15 -4.05 -2.06
N LYS A 146 -7.42 -5.13 -2.32
CA LYS A 146 -6.27 -5.28 -3.24
C LYS A 146 -6.46 -4.68 -4.65
N ASN A 147 -7.69 -4.57 -5.13
CA ASN A 147 -7.98 -4.63 -6.56
C ASN A 147 -7.64 -3.37 -7.38
N SER A 148 -7.45 -2.21 -6.77
CA SER A 148 -7.35 -0.96 -7.53
C SER A 148 -5.94 -0.65 -8.04
N ILE A 149 -4.89 -0.90 -7.24
CA ILE A 149 -3.50 -0.74 -7.70
C ILE A 149 -3.13 -1.81 -8.74
N ASP A 150 -3.62 -3.03 -8.57
CA ASP A 150 -3.42 -4.10 -9.55
C ASP A 150 -3.96 -3.68 -10.93
N ASN A 151 -5.11 -3.00 -10.97
CA ASN A 151 -5.68 -2.47 -12.21
C ASN A 151 -4.82 -1.35 -12.80
N LEU A 152 -4.37 -0.38 -11.99
CA LEU A 152 -3.48 0.70 -12.44
C LEU A 152 -2.16 0.16 -13.00
N LEU A 153 -1.56 -0.85 -12.35
CA LEU A 153 -0.35 -1.51 -12.83
C LEU A 153 -0.58 -2.22 -14.16
N ALA A 154 -1.67 -2.96 -14.28
CA ALA A 154 -2.00 -3.68 -15.52
C ALA A 154 -2.22 -2.70 -16.68
N GLU A 155 -2.94 -1.62 -16.43
CA GLU A 155 -3.24 -0.60 -17.42
C GLU A 155 -1.98 0.19 -17.82
N CYS A 156 -1.16 0.64 -16.86
CA CYS A 156 0.13 1.28 -17.12
C CYS A 156 1.06 0.38 -17.95
N GLY A 157 1.12 -0.91 -17.62
CA GLY A 157 1.89 -1.88 -18.38
C GLY A 157 1.38 -2.06 -19.82
N GLU A 158 0.07 -1.97 -20.05
CA GLU A 158 -0.51 -2.03 -21.40
C GLU A 158 -0.23 -0.77 -22.21
N THR A 159 -0.40 0.41 -21.60
CA THR A 159 -0.05 1.70 -22.22
C THR A 159 1.41 1.72 -22.65
N LEU A 160 2.34 1.27 -21.80
CA LEU A 160 3.76 1.14 -22.14
C LEU A 160 4.00 0.22 -23.34
N ARG A 161 3.32 -0.95 -23.40
CA ARG A 161 3.45 -1.89 -24.52
C ARG A 161 2.99 -1.27 -25.84
N GLN A 162 1.86 -0.57 -25.82
CA GLN A 162 1.29 0.08 -27.00
C GLN A 162 2.22 1.18 -27.51
N LEU A 163 2.69 2.05 -26.61
CA LEU A 163 3.56 3.17 -26.98
C LEU A 163 4.89 2.70 -27.62
N VAL A 164 5.52 1.67 -27.03
CA VAL A 164 6.76 1.09 -27.58
C VAL A 164 6.53 0.44 -28.95
N HIS A 165 5.36 -0.17 -29.17
CA HIS A 165 5.03 -0.80 -30.46
C HIS A 165 4.82 0.25 -31.57
N THR A 166 4.15 1.36 -31.26
CA THR A 166 3.92 2.47 -32.19
C THR A 166 5.24 3.12 -32.63
N GLN A 167 6.19 3.30 -31.71
CA GLN A 167 7.51 3.88 -32.02
C GLN A 167 8.31 2.99 -32.97
N ARG A 168 8.33 1.67 -32.75
CA ARG A 168 9.03 0.72 -33.64
C ARG A 168 8.42 0.57 -35.04
N SER A 169 7.16 0.96 -35.21
CA SER A 169 6.46 0.90 -36.49
C SER A 169 6.61 2.18 -37.30
N SER A 170 7.16 3.24 -36.69
CA SER A 170 7.41 4.55 -37.32
C SER A 170 8.85 4.71 -37.82
N ASP A 171 9.75 3.80 -37.43
CA ASP A 171 11.13 3.64 -37.93
C ASP A 171 11.19 2.71 -39.16
#